data_AF-A0A7W0T7M7-F1
#
_entry.id   AF-A0A7W0T7M7-F1
#
_cell.length_a   1.000
_cell.length_b   1.000
_cell.length_c   1.000
_cell.angle_alpha   90.00
_cell.angle_beta   90.00
_cell.angle_gamma   90.00
#
_symmetry.space_group_name_H-M   'P 1'
#
loop_
_entity.id
_entity.type
_entity.pdbx_description
1 polymer ?
#
loop_
_entity_poly.entity_id
_entity_poly.type
_entity_poly.pdbx_seq_one_letter_code
_entity_poly.pdbx_strand_id
1 'polypeptide(L)'
;MKGTTPLVELPEDFVARLNTCWTDLGNAELADLNYGAESYDAVIVIALAAEIAQTDGSAAAAEIVGVTRDGEKCTDFAGCMALVQEGTDIDYDGASGPMEFNGNGEPLVAS
;
A
#
# COMPACT_ATOMS: atom_id res chain seq x y z
N MET A 1 15.30 -22.31 -10.48
CA MET A 1 14.95 -20.91 -10.17
C MET A 1 15.42 -20.62 -8.75
N LYS A 2 16.36 -19.70 -8.54
CA LYS A 2 16.47 -19.04 -7.24
C LYS A 2 15.41 -17.96 -7.28
N GLY A 3 14.30 -18.17 -6.57
CA GLY A 3 13.33 -17.09 -6.37
C GLY A 3 14.06 -15.96 -5.66
N THR A 4 13.99 -14.76 -6.22
CA THR A 4 14.31 -13.55 -5.48
C THR A 4 13.18 -13.39 -4.47
N THR A 5 13.53 -13.26 -3.19
CA THR A 5 12.56 -12.85 -2.18
C THR A 5 12.08 -11.45 -2.58
N PRO A 6 10.77 -11.22 -2.75
CA PRO A 6 10.25 -9.88 -2.95
C PRO A 6 10.51 -9.13 -1.67
N LEU A 7 11.49 -8.22 -1.73
CA LEU A 7 11.83 -7.33 -0.64
C LEU A 7 12.72 -6.22 -1.20
N VAL A 8 12.16 -5.03 -1.36
CA VAL A 8 12.96 -3.81 -1.20
C VAL A 8 13.47 -3.72 0.24
N GLU A 9 14.52 -2.95 0.44
CA GLU A 9 14.90 -2.56 1.80
C GLU A 9 13.70 -1.85 2.46
N LEU A 10 13.12 -2.52 3.45
CA LEU A 10 11.95 -2.01 4.16
C LEU A 10 12.37 -0.87 5.10
N PRO A 11 11.57 0.20 5.21
CA PRO A 11 11.79 1.24 6.22
C PRO A 11 11.85 0.63 7.63
N GLU A 12 12.85 1.02 8.43
CA GLU A 12 13.04 0.49 9.78
C GLU A 12 11.81 0.72 10.68
N ASP A 13 11.13 1.85 10.50
CA ASP A 13 9.92 2.20 11.25
C ASP A 13 8.73 1.30 10.87
N PHE A 14 8.61 0.92 9.60
CA PHE A 14 7.60 -0.05 9.14
C PHE A 14 7.83 -1.41 9.80
N VAL A 15 9.06 -1.91 9.78
CA VAL A 15 9.42 -3.18 10.42
C VAL A 15 9.15 -3.15 11.93
N ALA A 16 9.52 -2.06 12.60
CA ALA A 16 9.28 -1.88 14.03
C ALA A 16 7.78 -1.90 14.36
N ARG A 17 6.95 -1.18 13.59
CA ARG A 17 5.49 -1.14 13.78
C ARG A 17 4.84 -2.50 13.54
N LEU A 18 5.24 -3.18 12.47
CA LEU A 18 4.71 -4.50 12.12
C LEU A 18 5.03 -5.52 13.22
N ASN A 19 6.29 -5.56 13.68
CA ASN A 19 6.71 -6.46 14.75
C ASN A 19 6.02 -6.13 16.08
N THR A 20 5.91 -4.84 16.44
CA THR A 20 5.22 -4.40 17.68
C THR A 20 3.77 -4.86 17.68
N CYS A 21 3.03 -4.61 16.59
CA CYS A 21 1.64 -5.06 16.45
C CYS A 21 1.51 -6.57 16.64
N TRP A 22 2.43 -7.34 16.07
CA TRP A 22 2.46 -8.79 16.17
C TRP A 22 2.79 -9.30 17.59
N THR A 23 3.77 -8.69 18.26
CA THR A 23 4.19 -9.07 19.61
C THR A 23 3.21 -8.62 20.68
N ASP A 24 2.50 -7.51 20.48
CA ASP A 24 1.44 -7.03 21.39
C ASP A 24 0.28 -8.03 21.48
N LEU A 25 0.10 -8.87 20.47
CA LEU A 25 -0.84 -10.00 20.48
C LEU A 25 -0.30 -11.22 21.25
N GLY A 26 0.90 -11.14 21.84
CA GLY A 26 1.53 -12.20 22.62
C GLY A 26 2.36 -13.20 21.80
N ASN A 27 2.66 -12.89 20.54
CA ASN A 27 3.50 -13.73 19.69
C ASN A 27 4.99 -13.43 19.87
N ALA A 28 5.85 -14.34 19.40
CA ALA A 28 7.29 -14.09 19.26
C ALA A 28 7.57 -13.15 18.08
N GLU A 29 8.74 -12.51 18.07
CA GLU A 29 9.16 -11.61 16.98
C GLU A 29 9.08 -12.28 15.60
N LEU A 30 8.77 -11.47 14.58
CA LEU A 30 8.69 -11.91 13.19
C LEU A 30 10.06 -12.37 12.69
N ALA A 31 10.13 -13.60 12.21
CA ALA A 31 11.33 -14.17 11.60
C ALA A 31 11.38 -14.00 10.07
N ASP A 32 10.26 -13.63 9.46
CA ASP A 32 10.09 -13.43 8.02
C ASP A 32 9.14 -12.25 7.79
N LEU A 33 9.49 -11.38 6.84
CA LEU A 33 8.77 -10.16 6.48
C LEU A 33 8.28 -10.17 5.02
N ASN A 34 8.45 -11.30 4.32
CA ASN A 34 8.05 -11.45 2.93
C ASN A 34 6.58 -11.05 2.73
N TYR A 35 6.33 -10.24 1.70
CA TYR A 35 5.01 -9.71 1.35
C TYR A 35 4.36 -8.80 2.40
N GLY A 36 5.05 -8.47 3.49
CA GLY A 36 4.49 -7.68 4.58
C GLY A 36 4.14 -6.26 4.15
N ALA A 37 5.05 -5.61 3.40
CA ALA A 37 4.84 -4.27 2.89
C ALA A 37 3.79 -4.24 1.78
N GLU A 38 3.84 -5.20 0.85
CA GLU A 38 2.89 -5.34 -0.24
C GLU A 38 1.47 -5.61 0.27
N SER A 39 1.34 -6.44 1.30
CA SER A 39 0.04 -6.71 1.94
C SER A 39 -0.50 -5.48 2.66
N TYR A 40 0.36 -4.72 3.32
CA TYR A 40 -0.04 -3.46 3.96
C TYR A 40 -0.51 -2.45 2.92
N ASP A 41 0.28 -2.24 1.87
CA ASP A 41 -0.04 -1.29 0.80
C ASP A 41 -1.30 -1.68 0.04
N ALA A 42 -1.54 -2.97 -0.20
CA ALA A 42 -2.77 -3.44 -0.81
C ALA A 42 -4.02 -3.02 0.00
N VAL A 43 -3.95 -3.10 1.34
CA VAL A 43 -5.05 -2.64 2.21
C VAL A 43 -5.23 -1.13 2.13
N ILE A 44 -4.14 -0.37 2.10
CA ILE A 44 -4.19 1.09 1.96
C ILE A 44 -4.81 1.50 0.62
N VAL A 45 -4.37 0.88 -0.48
CA VAL A 45 -4.92 1.14 -1.82
C VAL A 45 -6.42 0.86 -1.87
N ILE A 46 -6.88 -0.27 -1.33
CA ILE A 46 -8.31 -0.61 -1.29
C ILE A 46 -9.10 0.43 -0.48
N ALA A 47 -8.56 0.86 0.67
CA ALA A 47 -9.23 1.84 1.52
C ALA A 47 -9.34 3.22 0.84
N LEU A 48 -8.27 3.69 0.19
CA LEU A 48 -8.27 4.95 -0.55
C LEU A 48 -9.19 4.88 -1.79
N ALA A 49 -9.18 3.77 -2.52
CA ALA A 49 -10.08 3.55 -3.65
C ALA A 49 -11.55 3.57 -3.22
N ALA A 50 -11.87 2.94 -2.08
CA ALA A 50 -13.21 2.96 -1.52
C ALA A 50 -13.65 4.36 -1.09
N GLU A 51 -12.74 5.16 -0.53
CA GLU A 51 -13.01 6.55 -0.20
C GLU A 51 -13.25 7.38 -1.47
N ILE A 52 -12.39 7.30 -2.49
CA ILE A 52 -12.57 8.05 -3.75
C ILE A 52 -13.91 7.68 -4.40
N ALA A 53 -14.26 6.40 -4.44
CA ALA A 53 -15.53 5.93 -4.98
C ALA A 53 -16.75 6.19 -4.06
N GLN A 54 -16.51 6.62 -2.82
CA GLN A 54 -17.52 6.79 -1.76
C GLN A 54 -18.40 5.53 -1.57
N THR A 55 -17.78 4.35 -1.69
CA THR A 55 -18.43 3.05 -1.52
C THR A 55 -17.41 1.94 -1.29
N ASP A 56 -17.80 0.91 -0.54
CA ASP A 56 -17.07 -0.36 -0.39
C ASP A 56 -17.53 -1.44 -1.40
N GLY A 57 -18.41 -1.08 -2.33
CA GLY A 57 -18.93 -1.96 -3.37
C GLY A 57 -18.01 -2.09 -4.58
N SER A 58 -18.48 -2.81 -5.61
CA SER A 58 -17.68 -3.11 -6.82
C SER A 58 -17.23 -1.89 -7.61
N ALA A 59 -17.84 -0.71 -7.38
CA ALA A 59 -17.43 0.52 -8.04
C ALA A 59 -16.04 1.01 -7.58
N ALA A 60 -15.62 0.69 -6.35
CA ALA A 60 -14.29 1.04 -5.84
C ALA A 60 -13.15 0.40 -6.68
N ALA A 61 -13.42 -0.72 -7.34
CA ALA A 61 -12.43 -1.39 -8.19
C ALA A 61 -11.97 -0.52 -9.38
N ALA A 62 -12.78 0.45 -9.81
CA ALA A 62 -12.41 1.37 -10.89
C ALA A 62 -11.30 2.34 -10.46
N GLU A 63 -11.18 2.63 -9.16
CA GLU A 63 -10.24 3.62 -8.62
C GLU A 63 -8.87 3.03 -8.25
N ILE A 64 -8.78 1.70 -8.04
CA ILE A 64 -7.54 1.00 -7.60
C ILE A 64 -6.33 1.37 -8.47
N VAL A 65 -6.55 1.44 -9.78
CA VAL A 65 -5.54 1.77 -10.78
C VAL A 65 -5.07 3.22 -10.64
N GLY A 66 -6.00 4.15 -10.42
CA GLY A 66 -5.74 5.59 -10.31
C GLY A 66 -5.01 5.97 -9.02
N VAL A 67 -5.32 5.31 -7.91
CA VAL A 67 -4.71 5.58 -6.57
C VAL A 67 -3.17 5.53 -6.54
N THR A 68 -2.53 4.93 -7.55
CA THR A 68 -1.09 4.61 -7.57
C THR A 68 -0.34 5.25 -8.74
N ARG A 69 -0.90 6.30 -9.39
CA ARG A 69 -0.25 6.96 -10.53
C ARG A 69 -0.78 8.38 -10.78
N ASP A 70 -0.04 9.14 -11.58
CA ASP A 70 -0.44 10.38 -12.27
C ASP A 70 -0.90 11.57 -11.38
N GLY A 71 -1.11 11.35 -10.07
CA GLY A 71 -1.56 12.33 -9.09
C GLY A 71 -0.46 12.91 -8.18
N GLU A 72 -0.88 13.60 -7.12
CA GLU A 72 0.01 14.13 -6.09
C GLU A 72 0.56 13.00 -5.20
N LYS A 73 1.89 12.90 -5.12
CA LYS A 73 2.56 11.85 -4.35
C LYS A 73 2.26 11.97 -2.85
N CYS A 74 1.84 10.86 -2.25
CA CYS A 74 1.64 10.72 -0.81
C CYS A 74 2.11 9.33 -0.35
N THR A 75 2.57 9.20 0.90
CA THR A 75 3.30 8.00 1.35
C THR A 75 2.71 7.32 2.58
N ASP A 76 1.65 7.88 3.15
CA ASP A 76 0.93 7.28 4.27
C ASP A 76 -0.57 7.52 4.14
N PHE A 77 -1.35 6.67 4.81
CA PHE A 77 -2.81 6.71 4.74
C PHE A 77 -3.38 8.06 5.16
N ALA A 78 -2.85 8.70 6.21
CA ALA A 78 -3.41 9.93 6.74
C ALA A 78 -3.20 11.10 5.78
N GLY A 79 -2.01 11.22 5.20
CA GLY A 79 -1.69 12.22 4.18
C GLY A 79 -2.50 12.00 2.89
N CYS A 80 -2.57 10.76 2.41
CA CYS A 80 -3.36 10.44 1.22
C CYS A 80 -4.86 10.70 1.44
N MET A 81 -5.40 10.31 2.58
CA MET A 81 -6.80 10.54 2.92
C MET A 81 -7.14 12.04 2.98
N ALA A 82 -6.25 12.87 3.54
CA ALA A 82 -6.46 14.31 3.56
C ALA A 82 -6.55 14.91 2.15
N LEU A 83 -5.64 14.51 1.25
CA LEU A 83 -5.67 14.93 -0.16
C LEU A 83 -6.93 14.46 -0.88
N VAL A 84 -7.34 13.20 -0.68
CA VAL A 84 -8.59 12.65 -1.24
C VAL A 84 -9.80 13.46 -0.77
N GLN A 85 -9.87 13.83 0.51
CA GLN A 85 -10.96 14.65 1.07
C GLN A 85 -10.98 16.09 0.53
N GLU A 86 -9.83 16.61 0.09
CA GLU A 86 -9.73 17.89 -0.62
C GLU A 86 -10.12 17.78 -2.11
N GLY A 87 -10.35 16.56 -2.61
CA GLY A 87 -10.67 16.28 -4.01
C GLY A 87 -9.46 16.23 -4.92
N THR A 88 -8.26 16.04 -4.35
CA THR A 88 -7.00 15.91 -5.09
C THR A 88 -6.83 14.49 -5.61
N ASP A 89 -6.40 14.38 -6.86
CA ASP A 89 -5.95 13.11 -7.44
C ASP A 89 -4.61 12.71 -6.83
N ILE A 90 -4.49 11.47 -6.35
CA ILE A 90 -3.35 11.03 -5.54
C ILE A 90 -2.54 9.95 -6.23
N ASP A 91 -1.28 9.85 -5.83
CA ASP A 91 -0.36 8.82 -6.25
C ASP A 91 0.34 8.23 -5.02
N TYR A 92 -0.22 7.14 -4.49
CA TYR A 92 0.26 6.49 -3.28
C TYR A 92 1.50 5.64 -3.53
N ASP A 93 2.62 6.04 -2.92
CA ASP A 93 3.88 5.30 -2.88
C ASP A 93 4.14 4.82 -1.43
N GLY A 94 3.80 3.56 -1.17
CA GLY A 94 3.77 2.98 0.17
C GLY A 94 5.07 2.35 0.64
N ALA A 95 4.95 1.47 1.65
CA ALA A 95 6.10 0.80 2.27
C ALA A 95 6.83 -0.16 1.32
N SER A 96 6.14 -0.69 0.31
CA SER A 96 6.69 -1.54 -0.74
C SER A 96 7.29 -0.76 -1.91
N GLY A 97 7.22 0.58 -1.87
CA GLY A 97 7.68 1.49 -2.91
C GLY A 97 6.58 1.85 -3.93
N PRO A 98 6.97 2.47 -5.05
CA PRO A 98 6.03 2.83 -6.12
C PRO A 98 5.44 1.59 -6.77
N MET A 99 4.11 1.58 -6.93
CA MET A 99 3.38 0.45 -7.52
C MET A 99 3.08 0.66 -9.00
N GLU A 100 2.68 1.88 -9.38
CA GLU A 100 2.39 2.28 -10.78
C GLU A 100 1.61 1.19 -11.52
N PHE A 101 0.40 0.87 -11.03
CA PHE A 101 -0.34 -0.26 -11.60
C PHE A 101 -0.54 -0.09 -13.13
N ASN A 102 -0.91 -1.15 -13.83
CA ASN A 102 -1.36 -1.06 -15.23
C ASN A 102 -2.89 -1.10 -15.30
N GLY A 103 -3.46 -1.14 -16.51
CA GLY A 103 -4.92 -1.23 -16.69
C GLY A 103 -5.55 -2.54 -16.22
N ASN A 104 -4.74 -3.59 -15.98
CA ASN A 104 -5.17 -4.85 -15.40
C ASN A 104 -4.95 -4.92 -13.88
N GLY A 105 -4.42 -3.84 -13.26
CA GLY A 105 -4.10 -3.79 -11.83
C GLY A 105 -2.78 -4.47 -11.46
N GLU A 106 -1.89 -4.75 -12.42
CA GLU A 106 -0.57 -5.34 -12.14
C GLU A 106 0.46 -4.22 -11.90
N PRO A 107 1.37 -4.34 -10.92
CA PRO A 107 2.45 -3.38 -10.73
C PRO A 107 3.40 -3.36 -11.92
N LEU A 108 3.70 -2.15 -12.41
CA LEU A 108 4.71 -1.93 -13.46
C LEU A 108 6.11 -1.79 -12.88
N VAL A 109 6.21 -1.48 -11.60
CA VAL A 109 7.45 -1.40 -10.86
C VAL A 109 7.45 -2.52 -9.82
N ALA A 110 8.42 -3.43 -9.92
CA ALA A 110 8.61 -4.50 -8.95
C ALA A 110 9.86 -4.19 -8.13
N SER A 111 9.69 -4.28 -6.81
CA SER A 111 10.66 -4.03 -5.76
C SER A 111 11.59 -5.23 -5.53
#